data_AF-A0A7J8IWF0-F1
#
_entry.id   AF-A0A7J8IWF0-F1
#
_cell.length_a   1.000
_cell.length_b   1.000
_cell.length_c   1.000
_cell.angle_alpha   90.00
_cell.angle_beta   90.00
_cell.angle_gamma   90.00
#
_symmetry.space_group_name_H-M   'P 1'
#
loop_
_entity.id
_entity.type
_entity.pdbx_description
1 polymer ?
#
loop_
_entity_poly.entity_id
_entity_poly.type
_entity_poly.pdbx_seq_one_letter_code
_entity_poly.pdbx_strand_id
1 'polypeptide(L)'
;MSSSVISYQDLVKCFTLIIQSLQHGDIQPWLHSGSNSLLSKLIHQSYHGTMDTVSLNGTIPVQMLLEIGLDKLKRDYISFFIGQELASLNHLEYFISPSVDIQEQVYHVQKLHHILEILVSCKLFIKPQHELLFSLTQSCIKYYKQNPLDEQHIFQLPVRPTAVKNLYQSEKPQKWRVEINSGQKKVKTIWQLSDSPPVDHLNCHKPDFSELTLNSSLEERTSFTNMVTCSQVHFK
;
A
#
# COMPACT_ATOMS: atom_id res chain seq x y z
N MET A 1 -15.20 7.13 -18.93
CA MET A 1 -16.18 7.15 -17.82
C MET A 1 -15.55 7.65 -16.52
N SER A 2 -14.47 7.05 -16.03
CA SER A 2 -13.84 7.45 -14.75
C SER A 2 -13.43 8.93 -14.65
N SER A 3 -13.12 9.59 -15.76
CA SER A 3 -12.71 11.00 -15.81
C SER A 3 -13.81 11.99 -16.22
N SER A 4 -15.01 11.50 -16.58
CA SER A 4 -16.02 12.30 -17.30
C SER A 4 -17.44 12.20 -16.73
N VAL A 5 -17.75 11.12 -16.02
CA VAL A 5 -19.06 10.92 -15.39
C VAL A 5 -19.12 11.79 -14.14
N ILE A 6 -20.17 12.61 -14.02
CA ILE A 6 -20.39 13.49 -12.86
C ILE A 6 -21.73 13.22 -12.15
N SER A 7 -22.60 12.37 -12.71
CA SER A 7 -23.91 12.07 -12.15
C SER A 7 -24.37 10.63 -12.42
N TYR A 8 -25.35 10.16 -11.63
CA TYR A 8 -26.03 8.88 -11.87
C TYR A 8 -26.68 8.83 -13.26
N GLN A 9 -27.24 9.94 -13.74
CA GLN A 9 -27.89 10.01 -15.03
C GLN A 9 -26.90 9.83 -16.19
N ASP A 10 -25.65 10.25 -16.03
CA ASP A 10 -24.61 10.00 -17.03
C ASP A 10 -24.33 8.49 -17.15
N LEU A 11 -24.28 7.76 -16.02
CA LEU A 11 -24.13 6.31 -16.04
C LEU A 11 -25.29 5.63 -16.77
N VAL A 12 -26.52 5.99 -16.43
CA VAL A 12 -27.72 5.45 -17.09
C VAL A 12 -27.65 5.71 -18.59
N LYS A 13 -27.41 6.95 -19.01
CA LYS A 13 -27.32 7.30 -20.43
C LYS A 13 -26.23 6.52 -21.15
N CYS A 14 -25.03 6.47 -20.58
CA CYS A 14 -23.93 5.77 -21.21
C CYS A 14 -24.16 4.25 -21.30
N PHE A 15 -24.65 3.60 -20.24
CA PHE A 15 -24.95 2.17 -20.29
C PHE A 15 -26.13 1.87 -21.21
N THR A 16 -27.16 2.73 -21.29
CA THR A 16 -28.25 2.59 -22.27
C THR A 16 -27.71 2.57 -23.69
N LEU A 17 -26.83 3.50 -24.05
CA LEU A 17 -26.23 3.56 -25.38
C LEU A 17 -25.42 2.29 -25.68
N ILE A 18 -24.59 1.84 -24.74
CA ILE A 18 -23.78 0.61 -24.91
C ILE A 18 -24.69 -0.61 -25.09
N ILE A 19 -25.71 -0.78 -24.25
CA ILE A 19 -26.64 -1.92 -24.33
C ILE A 19 -27.41 -1.89 -25.63
N GLN A 20 -27.89 -0.72 -26.08
CA GLN A 20 -28.56 -0.58 -27.36
C GLN A 20 -27.65 -0.96 -28.52
N SER A 21 -26.42 -0.45 -28.57
CA SER A 21 -25.47 -0.82 -29.65
C SER A 21 -25.15 -2.32 -29.65
N LEU A 22 -25.07 -2.96 -28.49
CA LEU A 22 -24.91 -4.42 -28.38
C LEU A 22 -26.15 -5.18 -28.86
N GLN A 23 -27.35 -4.70 -28.56
CA GLN A 23 -28.62 -5.34 -28.96
C GLN A 23 -28.86 -5.26 -30.47
N HIS A 24 -28.49 -4.14 -31.10
CA HIS A 24 -28.60 -3.97 -32.54
C HIS A 24 -27.46 -4.67 -33.32
N GLY A 25 -26.41 -5.13 -32.61
CA GLY A 25 -25.25 -5.76 -33.23
C GLY A 25 -24.30 -4.75 -33.91
N ASP A 26 -24.40 -3.46 -33.59
CA ASP A 26 -23.59 -2.39 -34.16
C ASP A 26 -22.11 -2.51 -33.79
N ILE A 27 -21.83 -3.17 -32.66
CA ILE A 27 -20.48 -3.34 -32.10
C ILE A 27 -20.22 -4.79 -31.68
N GLN A 28 -18.96 -5.23 -31.84
CA GLN A 28 -18.45 -6.51 -31.35
C GLN A 28 -17.16 -6.27 -30.53
N PRO A 29 -17.27 -5.71 -29.31
CA PRO A 29 -16.10 -5.38 -28.50
C PRO A 29 -15.36 -6.64 -28.10
N TRP A 30 -14.03 -6.61 -27.96
CA TRP A 30 -13.28 -7.78 -27.47
C TRP A 30 -13.07 -7.71 -25.96
N LEU A 31 -13.22 -8.86 -25.27
CA LEU A 31 -13.05 -8.99 -23.83
C LEU A 31 -11.91 -9.94 -23.50
N HIS A 32 -11.14 -9.58 -22.47
CA HIS A 32 -10.22 -10.51 -21.85
C HIS A 32 -11.03 -11.57 -21.06
N SER A 33 -10.59 -12.83 -21.12
CA SER A 33 -11.23 -13.93 -20.40
C SER A 33 -11.22 -13.72 -18.88
N GLY A 34 -12.22 -14.30 -18.20
CA GLY A 34 -12.29 -14.37 -16.74
C GLY A 34 -12.96 -13.17 -16.03
N SER A 35 -13.63 -12.27 -16.75
CA SER A 35 -14.46 -11.22 -16.14
C SER A 35 -15.85 -11.76 -15.80
N ASN A 36 -16.28 -11.57 -14.55
CA ASN A 36 -17.61 -11.95 -14.07
C ASN A 36 -18.60 -10.77 -14.02
N SER A 37 -18.23 -9.60 -14.56
CA SER A 37 -19.05 -8.39 -14.55
C SER A 37 -20.37 -8.58 -15.31
N LEU A 38 -21.39 -7.80 -14.95
CA LEU A 38 -22.66 -7.81 -15.67
C LEU A 38 -22.45 -7.42 -17.14
N LEU A 39 -21.60 -6.41 -17.42
CA LEU A 39 -21.34 -5.97 -18.79
C LEU A 39 -20.64 -7.06 -19.62
N SER A 40 -19.70 -7.83 -19.05
CA SER A 40 -19.07 -8.92 -19.79
C SER A 40 -20.07 -10.00 -20.19
N LYS A 41 -21.00 -10.35 -19.30
CA LYS A 41 -22.10 -11.29 -19.59
C LYS A 41 -22.98 -10.79 -20.74
N LEU A 42 -23.38 -9.52 -20.72
CA LEU A 42 -24.18 -8.92 -21.79
C LEU A 42 -23.46 -8.91 -23.14
N ILE A 43 -22.16 -8.62 -23.16
CA ILE A 43 -21.35 -8.67 -24.38
C ILE A 43 -21.28 -10.11 -24.92
N HIS A 44 -21.06 -11.10 -24.06
CA HIS A 44 -21.05 -12.51 -24.49
C HIS A 44 -22.41 -12.95 -25.06
N GLN A 45 -23.51 -12.54 -24.42
CA GLN A 45 -24.86 -12.79 -24.89
C GLN A 45 -25.13 -12.14 -26.27
N SER A 46 -24.63 -10.92 -26.48
CA SER A 46 -24.75 -10.19 -27.76
C SER A 46 -24.20 -10.98 -28.94
N TYR A 47 -23.06 -11.67 -28.79
CA TYR A 47 -22.49 -12.50 -29.87
C TYR A 47 -23.37 -13.67 -30.29
N HIS A 48 -24.24 -14.15 -29.40
CA HIS A 48 -25.17 -15.25 -29.65
C HIS A 48 -26.56 -14.77 -30.06
N GLY A 49 -26.75 -13.48 -30.29
CA GLY A 49 -27.97 -12.89 -30.84
C GLY A 49 -29.15 -12.79 -29.88
N THR A 50 -28.98 -13.15 -28.60
CA THR A 50 -30.01 -13.03 -27.57
C THR A 50 -29.39 -12.43 -26.31
N MET A 51 -29.81 -11.21 -25.98
CA MET A 51 -29.36 -10.48 -24.78
C MET A 51 -30.50 -10.34 -23.78
N ASP A 52 -30.17 -10.47 -22.51
CA ASP A 52 -31.12 -10.18 -21.43
C ASP A 52 -31.49 -8.70 -21.42
N THR A 53 -32.74 -8.41 -21.06
CA THR A 53 -33.21 -7.04 -20.85
C THR A 53 -32.76 -6.57 -19.47
N VAL A 54 -31.79 -5.65 -19.45
CA VAL A 54 -31.30 -5.06 -18.20
C VAL A 54 -32.02 -3.75 -17.93
N SER A 55 -32.72 -3.71 -16.79
CA SER A 55 -33.33 -2.48 -16.30
C SER A 55 -32.27 -1.66 -15.52
N LEU A 56 -31.87 -0.51 -16.07
CA LEU A 56 -30.86 0.38 -15.48
C LEU A 56 -31.43 1.24 -14.34
N ASN A 57 -31.98 0.56 -13.32
CA ASN A 57 -32.65 1.18 -12.18
C ASN A 57 -31.86 0.95 -10.88
N GLY A 58 -32.14 1.76 -9.86
CA GLY A 58 -31.53 1.60 -8.53
C GLY A 58 -30.01 1.77 -8.56
N THR A 59 -29.26 0.81 -8.00
CA THR A 59 -27.79 0.86 -7.92
C THR A 59 -27.09 0.16 -9.08
N ILE A 60 -27.83 -0.46 -10.01
CA ILE A 60 -27.28 -1.29 -11.09
C ILE A 60 -26.25 -0.51 -11.95
N PRO A 61 -26.51 0.72 -12.42
CA PRO A 61 -25.52 1.45 -13.22
C PRO A 61 -24.21 1.72 -12.46
N VAL A 62 -24.30 2.01 -11.16
CA VAL A 62 -23.12 2.23 -10.32
C VAL A 62 -22.34 0.92 -10.13
N GLN A 63 -23.06 -0.17 -9.86
CA GLN A 63 -22.46 -1.49 -9.71
C GLN A 63 -21.76 -1.95 -11.00
N MET A 64 -22.36 -1.74 -12.18
CA MET A 64 -21.73 -2.05 -13.45
C MET A 64 -20.41 -1.31 -13.64
N LEU A 65 -20.37 -0.01 -13.35
CA LEU A 65 -19.12 0.75 -13.44
C LEU A 65 -18.08 0.28 -12.41
N LEU A 66 -18.51 -0.05 -11.20
CA LEU A 66 -17.65 -0.55 -10.13
C LEU A 66 -17.00 -1.89 -10.51
N GLU A 67 -17.78 -2.82 -11.06
CA GLU A 67 -17.27 -4.12 -11.54
C GLU A 67 -16.24 -3.94 -12.67
N ILE A 68 -16.51 -3.07 -13.65
CA ILE A 68 -15.56 -2.76 -14.73
C ILE A 68 -14.27 -2.16 -14.18
N GLY A 69 -14.39 -1.24 -13.22
CA GLY A 69 -13.25 -0.61 -12.56
C GLY A 69 -12.40 -1.62 -11.79
N LEU A 70 -13.03 -2.51 -11.03
CA LEU A 70 -12.36 -3.58 -10.28
C LEU A 70 -11.62 -4.53 -11.22
N ASP A 71 -12.25 -5.00 -12.29
CA ASP A 71 -11.62 -5.90 -13.25
C ASP A 71 -10.39 -5.25 -13.91
N LYS A 72 -10.49 -3.96 -14.25
CA LYS A 72 -9.36 -3.23 -14.83
C LYS A 72 -8.23 -3.05 -13.82
N LEU A 73 -8.52 -2.58 -12.61
CA LEU A 73 -7.51 -2.31 -11.60
C LEU A 73 -6.81 -3.58 -11.13
N LYS A 74 -7.55 -4.67 -10.88
CA LYS A 74 -6.96 -5.97 -10.55
C LYS A 74 -5.98 -6.42 -11.62
N ARG A 75 -6.33 -6.28 -12.90
CA ARG A 75 -5.43 -6.60 -14.01
C ARG A 75 -4.19 -5.72 -14.02
N ASP A 76 -4.31 -4.42 -13.76
CA ASP A 76 -3.16 -3.51 -13.70
C ASP A 76 -2.18 -3.92 -12.60
N TYR A 77 -2.68 -4.25 -11.41
CA TYR A 77 -1.82 -4.75 -10.33
C TYR A 77 -1.21 -6.11 -10.66
N ILE A 78 -1.96 -7.05 -11.23
CA ILE A 78 -1.43 -8.33 -11.69
C ILE A 78 -0.28 -8.10 -12.69
N SER A 79 -0.52 -7.28 -13.72
CA SER A 79 0.48 -6.96 -14.74
C SER A 79 1.71 -6.28 -14.15
N PHE A 80 1.54 -5.37 -13.18
CA PHE A 80 2.66 -4.74 -12.49
C PHE A 80 3.48 -5.75 -11.67
N PHE A 81 2.84 -6.48 -10.74
CA PHE A 81 3.56 -7.35 -9.81
C PHE A 81 4.18 -8.57 -10.51
N ILE A 82 3.49 -9.15 -11.49
CA ILE A 82 4.05 -10.26 -12.29
C ILE A 82 5.09 -9.73 -13.27
N GLY A 83 4.82 -8.63 -13.98
CA GLY A 83 5.74 -8.07 -14.97
C GLY A 83 7.04 -7.53 -14.40
N GLN A 84 7.04 -7.14 -13.11
CA GLN A 84 8.24 -6.78 -12.37
C GLN A 84 8.88 -7.95 -11.62
N GLU A 85 8.37 -9.17 -11.80
CA GLU A 85 8.84 -10.39 -11.12
C GLU A 85 8.80 -10.29 -9.58
N LEU A 86 7.85 -9.52 -9.04
CA LEU A 86 7.69 -9.28 -7.60
C LEU A 86 6.73 -10.28 -6.94
N ALA A 87 5.82 -10.88 -7.71
CA ALA A 87 4.89 -11.90 -7.24
C ALA A 87 4.41 -12.80 -8.39
N SER A 88 3.95 -14.00 -8.04
CA SER A 88 3.22 -14.88 -8.97
C SER A 88 1.71 -14.64 -8.86
N LEU A 89 0.93 -15.15 -9.82
CA LEU A 89 -0.53 -15.10 -9.74
C LEU A 89 -1.05 -15.78 -8.46
N ASN A 90 -0.44 -16.90 -8.06
CA ASN A 90 -0.79 -17.62 -6.83
C ASN A 90 -0.55 -16.79 -5.58
N HIS A 91 0.49 -15.95 -5.56
CA HIS A 91 0.71 -15.03 -4.44
C HIS A 91 -0.42 -14.00 -4.33
N LEU A 92 -0.96 -13.55 -5.46
CA LEU A 92 -1.98 -12.50 -5.55
C LEU A 92 -3.43 -13.00 -5.44
N GLU A 93 -3.66 -14.31 -5.51
CA GLU A 93 -4.98 -14.95 -5.55
C GLU A 93 -5.98 -14.38 -4.53
N TYR A 94 -5.55 -14.25 -3.27
CA TYR A 94 -6.36 -13.66 -2.19
C TYR A 94 -6.94 -12.29 -2.55
N PHE A 95 -6.13 -11.41 -3.16
CA PHE A 95 -6.53 -10.03 -3.46
C PHE A 95 -7.41 -9.93 -4.71
N ILE A 96 -7.29 -10.89 -5.63
CA ILE A 96 -7.97 -10.84 -6.93
C ILE A 96 -9.23 -11.69 -6.98
N SER A 97 -9.42 -12.60 -6.01
CA SER A 97 -10.55 -13.54 -5.99
C SER A 97 -11.90 -12.85 -6.17
N PRO A 98 -12.78 -13.37 -7.06
CA PRO A 98 -14.13 -12.87 -7.23
C PRO A 98 -15.13 -13.48 -6.22
N SER A 99 -14.67 -14.37 -5.32
CA SER A 99 -15.55 -15.13 -4.43
C SER A 99 -16.13 -14.32 -3.26
N VAL A 100 -15.56 -13.15 -2.97
CA VAL A 100 -15.98 -12.27 -1.88
C VAL A 100 -16.89 -11.16 -2.41
N ASP A 101 -17.62 -10.50 -1.52
CA ASP A 101 -18.50 -9.41 -1.89
C ASP A 101 -17.73 -8.23 -2.51
N ILE A 102 -18.45 -7.35 -3.22
CA ILE A 102 -17.83 -6.27 -3.98
C ILE A 102 -17.09 -5.25 -3.11
N GLN A 103 -17.52 -5.02 -1.86
CA GLN A 103 -16.85 -4.09 -0.95
C GLN A 103 -15.52 -4.68 -0.49
N GLU A 104 -15.50 -5.97 -0.15
CA GLU A 104 -14.25 -6.66 0.20
C GLU A 104 -13.30 -6.71 -1.01
N GLN A 105 -13.81 -6.87 -2.23
CA GLN A 105 -12.97 -6.76 -3.44
C GLN A 105 -12.34 -5.38 -3.61
N VAL A 106 -13.07 -4.30 -3.31
CA VAL A 106 -12.52 -2.94 -3.29
C VAL A 106 -11.43 -2.82 -2.23
N TYR A 107 -11.68 -3.34 -1.03
CA TYR A 107 -10.72 -3.30 0.07
C TYR A 107 -9.44 -4.08 -0.24
N HIS A 108 -9.55 -5.23 -0.90
CA HIS A 108 -8.40 -5.99 -1.39
C HIS A 108 -7.58 -5.21 -2.43
N VAL A 109 -8.22 -4.47 -3.33
CA VAL A 109 -7.52 -3.60 -4.28
C VAL A 109 -6.81 -2.44 -3.57
N GLN A 110 -7.40 -1.88 -2.50
CA GLN A 110 -6.72 -0.88 -1.66
C GLN A 110 -5.48 -1.45 -0.99
N LYS A 111 -5.53 -2.69 -0.49
CA LYS A 111 -4.35 -3.39 0.03
C LYS A 111 -3.26 -3.54 -1.05
N LEU A 112 -3.62 -3.93 -2.28
CA LEU A 112 -2.65 -3.99 -3.39
C LEU A 112 -2.04 -2.62 -3.70
N HIS A 113 -2.84 -1.56 -3.66
CA HIS A 113 -2.35 -0.20 -3.85
C HIS A 113 -1.36 0.21 -2.75
N HIS A 114 -1.68 -0.06 -1.49
CA HIS A 114 -0.79 0.29 -0.38
C HIS A 114 0.52 -0.52 -0.42
N ILE A 115 0.48 -1.78 -0.85
CA ILE A 115 1.72 -2.55 -1.14
C ILE A 115 2.56 -1.83 -2.20
N LEU A 116 1.94 -1.33 -3.27
CA LEU A 116 2.64 -0.56 -4.30
C LEU A 116 3.24 0.73 -3.75
N GLU A 117 2.52 1.48 -2.91
CA GLU A 117 3.02 2.71 -2.28
C GLU A 117 4.26 2.45 -1.42
N ILE A 118 4.24 1.40 -0.60
CA ILE A 118 5.40 0.96 0.20
C ILE A 118 6.59 0.68 -0.74
N LEU A 119 6.37 -0.07 -1.81
CA LEU A 119 7.43 -0.40 -2.77
C LEU A 119 8.00 0.84 -3.46
N VAL A 120 7.14 1.79 -3.87
CA VAL A 120 7.55 3.04 -4.51
C VAL A 120 8.39 3.88 -3.53
N SER A 121 7.96 4.00 -2.28
CA SER A 121 8.68 4.69 -1.20
C SER A 121 10.07 4.09 -0.96
N CYS A 122 10.17 2.76 -0.93
CA CYS A 122 11.45 2.09 -0.71
C CYS A 122 12.35 2.10 -1.95
N LYS A 123 11.79 2.20 -3.17
CA LYS A 123 12.52 2.06 -4.43
C LYS A 123 13.75 2.99 -4.50
N LEU A 124 13.66 4.21 -3.98
CA LEU A 124 14.81 5.14 -3.98
C LEU A 124 16.04 4.61 -3.22
N PHE A 125 15.84 3.74 -2.24
CA PHE A 125 16.89 3.21 -1.37
C PHE A 125 17.36 1.80 -1.78
N ILE A 126 16.45 0.97 -2.32
CA ILE A 126 16.70 -0.45 -2.57
C ILE A 126 16.59 -0.89 -4.04
N LYS A 127 16.29 0.02 -4.99
CA LYS A 127 16.10 -0.32 -6.42
C LYS A 127 17.22 -1.14 -7.07
N PRO A 128 18.53 -0.97 -6.75
CA PRO A 128 19.57 -1.81 -7.36
C PRO A 128 19.45 -3.30 -6.98
N GLN A 129 18.65 -3.64 -5.97
CA GLN A 129 18.53 -4.99 -5.41
C GLN A 129 17.11 -5.50 -5.55
N HIS A 130 16.84 -6.12 -6.70
CA HIS A 130 15.54 -6.73 -6.99
C HIS A 130 15.10 -7.73 -5.90
N GLU A 131 16.04 -8.52 -5.36
CA GLU A 131 15.78 -9.45 -4.25
C GLU A 131 15.14 -8.77 -3.02
N LEU A 132 15.55 -7.53 -2.71
CA LEU A 132 14.98 -6.78 -1.59
C LEU A 132 13.55 -6.31 -1.90
N LEU A 133 13.29 -5.87 -3.13
CA LEU A 133 11.93 -5.50 -3.56
C LEU A 133 11.00 -6.72 -3.56
N PHE A 134 11.50 -7.86 -4.03
CA PHE A 134 10.77 -9.13 -3.96
C PHE A 134 10.47 -9.51 -2.51
N SER A 135 11.48 -9.54 -1.64
CA SER A 135 11.31 -9.90 -0.22
C SER A 135 10.34 -8.96 0.50
N LEU A 136 10.42 -7.65 0.24
CA LEU A 136 9.48 -6.65 0.77
C LEU A 136 8.06 -6.93 0.27
N THR A 137 7.88 -7.16 -1.04
CA THR A 137 6.58 -7.49 -1.63
C THR A 137 5.97 -8.73 -0.96
N GLN A 138 6.76 -9.80 -0.78
CA GLN A 138 6.30 -11.03 -0.14
C GLN A 138 5.94 -10.81 1.33
N SER A 139 6.69 -9.99 2.05
CA SER A 139 6.38 -9.61 3.44
C SER A 139 5.03 -8.88 3.53
N CYS A 140 4.81 -7.88 2.68
CA CYS A 140 3.56 -7.12 2.65
C CYS A 140 2.37 -8.00 2.23
N ILE A 141 2.53 -8.84 1.21
CA ILE A 141 1.50 -9.81 0.78
C ILE A 141 1.11 -10.73 1.94
N LYS A 142 2.10 -11.28 2.66
CA LYS A 142 1.86 -12.16 3.80
C LYS A 142 1.09 -11.45 4.91
N TYR A 143 1.46 -10.21 5.23
CA TYR A 143 0.78 -9.41 6.25
C TYR A 143 -0.67 -9.11 5.87
N TYR A 144 -0.91 -8.55 4.69
CA TYR A 144 -2.25 -8.10 4.28
C TYR A 144 -3.23 -9.24 3.96
N LYS A 145 -2.75 -10.47 3.80
CA LYS A 145 -3.61 -11.67 3.76
C LYS A 145 -4.30 -11.97 5.10
N GLN A 146 -3.71 -11.54 6.22
CA GLN A 146 -4.12 -11.92 7.57
C GLN A 146 -4.56 -10.73 8.42
N ASN A 147 -4.20 -9.52 8.00
CA ASN A 147 -4.41 -8.31 8.77
C ASN A 147 -5.24 -7.29 7.97
N PRO A 148 -5.96 -6.38 8.65
CA PRO A 148 -6.57 -5.24 7.99
C PRO A 148 -5.49 -4.33 7.37
N LEU A 149 -5.94 -3.41 6.52
CA LEU A 149 -5.14 -2.29 6.06
C LEU A 149 -4.75 -1.43 7.27
N ASP A 150 -3.45 -1.33 7.52
CA ASP A 150 -2.86 -0.59 8.64
C ASP A 150 -1.60 0.12 8.17
N GLU A 151 -1.68 1.45 8.04
CA GLU A 151 -0.58 2.32 7.65
C GLU A 151 0.47 2.51 8.76
N GLN A 152 0.13 2.17 10.01
CA GLN A 152 1.05 2.28 11.14
C GLN A 152 1.93 1.04 11.30
N HIS A 153 1.63 -0.04 10.57
CA HIS A 153 2.40 -1.26 10.64
C HIS A 153 3.85 -1.05 10.17
N ILE A 154 4.82 -1.44 11.00
CA ILE A 154 6.25 -1.32 10.68
C ILE A 154 6.74 -2.61 10.04
N PHE A 155 6.90 -2.60 8.71
CA PHE A 155 7.54 -3.69 7.98
C PHE A 155 9.05 -3.73 8.25
N GLN A 156 9.56 -4.91 8.59
CA GLN A 156 10.99 -5.15 8.76
C GLN A 156 11.54 -5.89 7.54
N LEU A 157 12.50 -5.27 6.85
CA LEU A 157 13.21 -5.86 5.72
C LEU A 157 14.66 -6.14 6.13
N PRO A 158 15.10 -7.41 6.19
CA PRO A 158 16.50 -7.73 6.43
C PRO A 158 17.36 -7.28 5.25
N VAL A 159 18.37 -6.44 5.51
CA VAL A 159 19.29 -5.95 4.48
C VAL A 159 20.73 -6.17 4.90
N ARG A 160 21.58 -6.61 3.97
CA ARG A 160 23.02 -6.70 4.21
C ARG A 160 23.60 -5.29 4.31
N PRO A 161 24.43 -4.95 5.30
CA PRO A 161 24.99 -3.59 5.43
C PRO A 161 25.75 -3.12 4.17
N THR A 162 26.45 -4.04 3.49
CA THR A 162 27.14 -3.73 2.23
C THR A 162 26.21 -3.24 1.12
N ALA A 163 24.97 -3.70 1.13
CA ALA A 163 23.95 -3.38 0.15
C ALA A 163 23.39 -1.95 0.30
N VAL A 164 23.48 -1.38 1.50
CA VAL A 164 22.99 -0.02 1.82
C VAL A 164 24.09 0.89 2.36
N LYS A 165 25.36 0.50 2.15
CA LYS A 165 26.55 1.18 2.69
C LYS A 165 26.56 2.68 2.39
N ASN A 166 26.21 3.06 1.17
CA ASN A 166 26.18 4.44 0.72
C ASN A 166 25.11 5.29 1.43
N LEU A 167 24.11 4.67 2.07
CA LEU A 167 23.04 5.36 2.78
C LEU A 167 23.40 5.72 4.23
N TYR A 168 24.42 5.09 4.81
CA TYR A 168 24.74 5.30 6.23
C TYR A 168 26.20 5.62 6.52
N GLN A 169 27.16 5.25 5.65
CA GLN A 169 28.58 5.31 6.02
C GLN A 169 29.09 6.74 6.22
N SER A 170 28.64 7.70 5.41
CA SER A 170 29.02 9.12 5.49
C SER A 170 27.99 9.97 6.24
N GLU A 171 26.88 9.36 6.68
CA GLU A 171 25.75 10.07 7.27
C GLU A 171 25.86 10.14 8.79
N LYS A 172 25.27 11.21 9.37
CA LYS A 172 25.13 11.33 10.82
C LYS A 172 23.88 10.57 11.28
N PRO A 173 23.98 9.59 12.19
CA PRO A 173 22.83 8.82 12.62
C PRO A 173 21.86 9.70 13.41
N GLN A 174 20.56 9.56 13.14
CA GLN A 174 19.52 10.24 13.94
C GLN A 174 19.50 9.73 15.39
N LYS A 175 19.80 8.44 15.59
CA LYS A 175 19.89 7.79 16.89
C LYS A 175 21.11 6.88 16.93
N TRP A 176 21.95 7.03 17.94
CA TRP A 176 23.09 6.15 18.21
C TRP A 176 22.92 5.53 19.59
N ARG A 177 23.01 4.21 19.68
CA ARG A 177 22.71 3.45 20.91
C ARG A 177 23.81 2.44 21.19
N VAL A 178 24.30 2.42 22.42
CA VAL A 178 25.16 1.36 22.95
C VAL A 178 24.40 0.59 24.04
N GLU A 179 24.44 -0.73 23.95
CA GLU A 179 23.85 -1.64 24.95
C GLU A 179 24.95 -2.50 25.55
N ILE A 180 25.11 -2.44 26.87
CA ILE A 180 26.09 -3.21 27.63
C ILE A 180 25.34 -4.23 28.48
N ASN A 181 25.69 -5.51 28.34
CA ASN A 181 25.16 -6.61 29.16
C ASN A 181 26.30 -7.60 29.50
N SER A 182 26.12 -8.38 30.56
CA SER A 182 27.10 -9.39 31.01
C SER A 182 26.45 -10.77 31.06
N GLY A 183 26.25 -11.38 29.89
CA GLY A 183 25.69 -12.73 29.71
C GLY A 183 24.17 -12.85 29.94
N GLN A 184 23.61 -12.13 30.90
CA GLN A 184 22.17 -12.03 31.10
C GLN A 184 21.58 -10.93 30.21
N LYS A 185 20.97 -11.31 29.07
CA LYS A 185 20.37 -10.35 28.11
C LYS A 185 19.33 -9.40 28.72
N LYS A 186 18.72 -9.77 29.85
CA LYS A 186 17.71 -8.96 30.56
C LYS A 186 18.35 -7.88 31.45
N VAL A 187 19.56 -8.10 31.96
CA VAL A 187 20.28 -7.13 32.79
C VAL A 187 21.20 -6.33 31.89
N LYS A 188 20.81 -5.09 31.61
CA LYS A 188 21.52 -4.24 30.64
C LYS A 188 21.47 -2.77 31.01
N THR A 189 22.55 -2.09 30.64
CA THR A 189 22.64 -0.63 30.66
C THR A 189 22.67 -0.15 29.22
N ILE A 190 21.75 0.75 28.87
CA ILE A 190 21.66 1.34 27.52
C ILE A 190 21.94 2.83 27.64
N TRP A 191 22.84 3.33 26.79
CA TRP A 191 23.00 4.76 26.57
C TRP A 191 22.66 5.09 25.12
N GLN A 192 21.90 6.15 24.90
CA GLN A 192 21.49 6.59 23.58
C GLN A 192 21.64 8.11 23.41
N LEU A 193 22.09 8.50 22.23
CA LEU A 193 22.13 9.86 21.71
C LEU A 193 21.12 9.98 20.56
N SER A 194 20.38 11.08 20.49
CA SER A 194 19.36 11.32 19.45
C SER A 194 19.32 12.79 19.04
N ASP A 195 18.96 13.06 17.79
CA ASP A 195 18.73 14.43 17.27
C ASP A 195 17.31 14.95 17.51
N SER A 196 16.44 14.09 18.03
CA SER A 196 15.03 14.32 18.32
C SER A 196 14.66 13.72 19.69
N PRO A 197 13.60 14.22 20.35
CA PRO A 197 13.15 13.67 21.62
C PRO A 197 12.94 12.16 21.52
N PRO A 198 13.57 11.35 22.38
CA PRO A 198 13.52 9.90 22.27
C PRO A 198 12.16 9.31 22.68
N VAL A 199 11.26 10.12 23.25
CA VAL A 199 9.99 9.72 23.84
C VAL A 199 8.92 10.78 23.56
N ASP A 200 7.79 10.36 23.00
CA ASP A 200 6.76 11.28 22.48
C ASP A 200 6.05 12.10 23.58
N HIS A 201 5.94 11.55 24.80
CA HIS A 201 5.28 12.24 25.92
C HIS A 201 6.18 13.25 26.63
N LEU A 202 7.45 13.37 26.24
CA LEU A 202 8.38 14.27 26.88
C LEU A 202 8.17 15.68 26.34
N ASN A 203 7.51 16.53 27.14
CA ASN A 203 7.29 17.93 26.79
C ASN A 203 8.60 18.72 26.96
N CYS A 204 9.42 18.75 25.92
CA CYS A 204 10.50 19.71 25.84
C CYS A 204 9.90 21.09 25.62
N HIS A 205 9.81 21.90 26.66
CA HIS A 205 9.57 23.33 26.51
C HIS A 205 10.63 23.89 25.57
N LYS A 206 10.29 24.09 24.31
CA LYS A 206 11.06 24.99 23.44
C LYS A 206 10.84 26.39 24.02
N PRO A 207 11.89 27.11 24.46
CA PRO A 207 11.70 28.53 24.69
C PRO A 207 11.21 29.13 23.37
N ASP A 208 10.14 29.93 23.44
CA ASP A 208 9.65 30.69 22.30
C ASP A 208 10.80 31.56 21.77
N PHE A 209 11.51 31.08 20.76
CA PHE A 209 12.40 31.92 19.97
C PHE A 209 11.48 32.84 19.17
N SER A 210 11.24 34.04 19.68
CA SER A 210 10.70 35.14 18.88
C SER A 210 11.43 35.20 17.55
N GLU A 211 10.68 35.20 16.46
CA GLU A 211 11.11 35.40 15.07
C GLU A 211 11.75 36.78 14.87
N LEU A 212 12.86 37.08 15.53
CA LEU A 212 13.60 38.34 15.34
C LEU A 212 15.11 38.11 15.55
N THR A 213 15.72 37.28 14.71
CA THR A 213 17.06 37.57 14.16
C THR A 213 17.34 36.68 12.96
N LEU A 214 17.30 37.30 11.77
CA LEU A 214 17.98 36.85 10.56
C LEU A 214 19.47 36.70 10.86
N ASN A 215 19.92 35.49 11.25
CA ASN A 215 21.31 35.06 11.20
C ASN A 215 21.34 33.53 11.04
N SER A 216 21.21 33.09 9.79
CA SER A 216 21.09 31.70 9.34
C SER A 216 22.41 30.93 9.34
N SER A 217 23.20 30.96 10.41
CA SER A 217 24.51 30.26 10.44
C SER A 217 24.84 29.47 11.72
N LEU A 218 24.02 29.48 12.76
CA LEU A 218 24.22 28.62 13.94
C LEU A 218 22.89 28.33 14.64
N GLU A 219 22.03 27.49 14.05
CA GLU A 219 21.08 26.75 14.88
C GLU A 219 21.88 25.71 15.66
N GLU A 220 22.07 25.96 16.95
CA GLU A 220 22.66 25.01 17.88
C GLU A 220 21.80 23.75 17.87
N ARG A 221 22.28 22.69 17.21
CA ARG A 221 21.51 21.45 17.06
C ARG A 221 21.39 20.78 18.42
N THR A 222 20.26 20.97 19.09
CA THR A 222 19.96 20.32 20.37
C THR A 222 20.04 18.81 20.20
N SER A 223 20.84 18.17 21.05
CA SER A 223 20.93 16.71 21.13
C SER A 223 20.24 16.21 22.39
N PHE A 224 19.62 15.06 22.29
CA PHE A 224 18.92 14.40 23.38
C PHE A 224 19.70 13.18 23.81
N THR A 225 19.96 13.06 25.11
CA THR A 225 20.57 11.86 25.70
C THR A 225 19.58 11.19 26.62
N ASN A 226 19.54 9.86 26.56
CA ASN A 226 18.77 9.05 27.51
C ASN A 226 19.57 7.83 27.93
N MET A 227 19.35 7.39 29.17
CA MET A 227 19.97 6.20 29.75
C MET A 227 18.89 5.29 30.31
N VAL A 228 19.02 3.99 30.05
CA VAL A 228 18.15 2.95 30.63
C VAL A 228 19.00 2.05 31.53
N THR A 229 18.58 1.93 32.77
CA THR A 229 19.18 1.06 33.80
C THR A 229 18.10 0.14 34.36
N CYS A 230 18.51 -1.01 34.90
CA CYS A 230 17.58 -1.97 35.50
C CYS A 230 18.16 -2.58 36.77
N SER A 231 17.29 -3.05 37.67
CA SER A 231 17.66 -3.77 38.89
C SER A 231 17.08 -5.18 38.85
N GLN A 232 17.90 -6.18 39.17
CA GLN A 232 17.43 -7.55 39.37
C GLN A 232 17.10 -7.76 40.85
N VAL A 233 15.86 -8.14 41.14
CA VAL A 233 15.38 -8.41 42.50
C VAL A 233 15.07 -9.90 42.63
N HIS A 234 15.60 -10.52 43.68
CA HIS A 234 15.38 -11.94 43.96
C HIS A 234 14.33 -12.10 45.07
N PHE A 235 13.31 -12.93 44.82
CA PHE A 235 12.36 -13.33 45.85
C PHE A 235 13.00 -14.40 46.74
N LYS A 236 12.85 -14.25 48.06
CA LYS A 236 13.25 -15.23 49.07
C LYS A 236 12.07 -16.11 49.44
#